data_AF-A8NVX1-F1
#
_entry.id   AF-A8NVX1-F1
#
_cell.length_a   1.000
_cell.length_b   1.000
_cell.length_c   1.000
_cell.angle_alpha   90.00
_cell.angle_beta   90.00
_cell.angle_gamma   90.00
#
_symmetry.space_group_name_H-M   'P 1'
#
loop_
_entity.id
_entity.type
_entity.pdbx_description
1 polymer ?
#
loop_
_entity_poly.entity_id
_entity_poly.type
_entity_poly.pdbx_seq_one_letter_code
_entity_poly.pdbx_strand_id
1 'polypeptide(L)'
;MARTKAQIREENRRKSKESYHRNKESINARRREKYRASKATKAKRTNSTATKINDKPKGRQATTPGGAVEKPVNSSERLIMLRVNHACEMTRELGKRLVFLCGRSPRCFLETVCSNFATNYTVNPKAARTTISNHLEKFLKIRDQVSAHQATVLELEGITDAWRSIEALMDPLRKICNSLEEIECEAGIDAKMLIDDFANGELGFQRDVIELPK
;
A
#
# COMPACT_ATOMS: atom_id res chain seq x y z
N MET A 1 5.19 45.40 -18.04
CA MET A 1 6.14 44.26 -18.14
C MET A 1 5.62 43.12 -17.28
N ALA A 2 5.06 42.06 -17.88
CA ALA A 2 4.57 40.90 -17.13
C ALA A 2 5.75 40.11 -16.54
N ARG A 3 5.65 39.72 -15.26
CA ARG A 3 6.69 38.89 -14.61
C ARG A 3 6.78 37.53 -15.29
N THR A 4 8.00 37.05 -15.50
CA THR A 4 8.21 35.75 -16.15
C THR A 4 7.88 34.60 -15.19
N LYS A 5 7.50 33.43 -15.74
CA LYS A 5 7.20 32.22 -14.95
C LYS A 5 8.37 31.76 -14.06
N ALA A 6 9.61 32.14 -14.39
CA ALA A 6 10.80 31.85 -13.59
C ALA A 6 10.86 32.74 -12.34
N GLN A 7 10.62 34.05 -12.50
CA GLN A 7 10.61 35.03 -11.41
C GLN A 7 9.52 34.71 -10.37
N ILE A 8 8.33 34.30 -10.82
CA ILE A 8 7.23 33.90 -9.92
C ILE A 8 7.62 32.67 -9.09
N ARG A 9 8.30 31.68 -9.70
CA ARG A 9 8.75 30.47 -8.99
C ARG A 9 9.81 30.80 -7.94
N GLU A 10 10.74 31.67 -8.25
CA GLU A 10 11.80 32.08 -7.33
C GLU A 10 11.25 32.89 -6.15
N GLU A 11 10.32 33.82 -6.41
CA GLU A 11 9.65 34.59 -5.37
C GLU A 11 8.86 33.68 -4.41
N ASN A 12 8.14 32.69 -4.94
CA ASN A 12 7.41 31.71 -4.14
C ASN A 12 8.35 30.83 -3.29
N ARG A 13 9.50 30.41 -3.86
CA ARG A 13 10.52 29.67 -3.09
C ARG A 13 11.08 30.52 -1.94
N ARG A 14 11.32 31.81 -2.18
CA ARG A 14 11.83 32.72 -1.13
C ARG A 14 10.81 32.91 -0.01
N LYS A 15 9.55 33.21 -0.34
CA LYS A 15 8.46 33.35 0.63
C LYS A 15 8.24 32.07 1.45
N SER A 16 8.32 30.90 0.80
CA SER A 16 8.21 29.60 1.48
C SER A 16 9.35 29.37 2.47
N LYS A 17 10.60 29.68 2.09
CA LYS A 17 11.76 29.62 3.00
C LYS A 17 11.60 30.56 4.20
N GLU A 18 11.20 31.80 3.96
CA GLU A 18 10.98 32.80 5.03
C GLU A 18 9.88 32.34 6.00
N SER A 19 8.76 31.83 5.48
CA SER A 19 7.67 31.27 6.28
C SER A 19 8.11 30.07 7.12
N TYR A 20 8.89 29.15 6.53
CA TYR A 20 9.43 28.00 7.24
C TYR A 20 10.38 28.41 8.36
N HIS A 21 11.26 29.39 8.13
CA HIS A 21 12.16 29.89 9.16
C HIS A 21 11.40 30.52 10.34
N ARG A 22 10.36 31.31 10.07
CA ARG A 22 9.50 31.90 11.13
C ARG A 22 8.77 30.82 11.95
N ASN A 23 8.31 29.76 11.30
CA ASN A 23 7.52 28.70 11.95
C ASN A 23 8.36 27.50 12.43
N LYS A 24 9.68 27.53 12.25
CA LYS A 24 10.56 26.40 12.55
C LYS A 24 10.46 25.99 14.03
N GLU A 25 10.39 26.97 14.92
CA GLU A 25 10.33 26.73 16.36
C GLU A 25 8.97 26.15 16.79
N SER A 26 7.86 26.66 16.26
CA SER A 26 6.52 26.15 16.55
C SER A 26 6.33 24.73 16.00
N ILE A 27 6.83 24.44 14.80
CA ILE A 27 6.85 23.10 14.22
C ILE A 27 7.67 22.15 15.10
N ASN A 28 8.86 22.57 15.55
CA ASN A 28 9.71 21.76 16.42
C ASN A 28 9.10 21.56 17.81
N ALA A 29 8.44 22.56 18.38
CA ALA A 29 7.72 22.45 19.65
C ALA A 29 6.60 21.41 19.56
N ARG A 30 5.76 21.49 18.52
CA ARG A 30 4.68 20.51 18.26
C ARG A 30 5.23 19.09 18.07
N ARG A 31 6.38 18.94 17.40
CA ARG A 31 7.07 17.64 17.28
C ARG A 31 7.50 17.11 18.63
N ARG A 32 8.16 17.94 19.47
CA ARG A 32 8.59 17.55 20.82
C ARG A 32 7.41 17.14 21.70
N GLU A 33 6.30 17.85 21.64
CA GLU A 33 5.08 17.53 22.38
C GLU A 33 4.49 16.18 21.96
N LYS A 34 4.39 15.92 20.65
CA LYS A 34 3.95 14.62 20.13
C LYS A 34 4.86 13.47 20.59
N TYR A 35 6.18 13.69 20.62
CA TYR A 35 7.13 12.71 21.15
C TYR A 35 6.98 12.47 22.66
N ARG A 36 6.69 13.51 23.46
CA ARG A 36 6.42 13.34 24.90
C ARG A 36 5.13 12.54 25.13
N ALA A 37 4.07 12.84 24.39
CA ALA A 37 2.78 12.16 24.50
C ALA A 37 2.86 10.67 24.13
N SER A 38 3.61 10.32 23.08
CA SER A 38 3.82 8.92 22.67
C SER A 38 4.69 8.14 23.67
N LYS A 39 5.69 8.79 24.28
CA LYS A 39 6.53 8.16 25.32
C LYS A 39 5.73 7.90 26.61
N ALA A 40 4.85 8.82 27.01
CA ALA A 40 4.01 8.67 28.19
C ALA A 40 2.98 7.53 28.07
N THR A 41 2.38 7.34 26.89
CA THR A 41 1.46 6.22 26.62
C THR A 41 2.17 4.87 26.63
N LYS A 42 3.43 4.81 26.16
CA LYS A 42 4.23 3.58 26.19
C LYS A 42 4.63 3.17 27.62
N ALA A 43 4.97 4.14 28.48
CA ALA A 43 5.29 3.89 29.90
C ALA A 43 4.08 3.42 30.73
N LYS A 44 2.86 3.88 30.41
CA LYS A 44 1.64 3.40 31.09
C LYS A 44 1.31 1.94 30.77
N ARG A 45 1.65 1.45 29.57
CA ARG A 45 1.40 0.05 29.16
C ARG A 45 2.36 -0.96 29.80
N THR A 46 3.54 -0.55 30.25
CA THR A 46 4.51 -1.45 30.90
C THR A 46 4.27 -1.62 32.40
N ASN A 47 3.53 -0.72 33.05
CA ASN A 47 3.21 -0.83 34.48
C ASN A 47 1.93 -1.61 34.80
N SER A 48 1.11 -1.96 33.79
CA SER A 48 -0.17 -2.67 33.99
C SER A 48 -0.07 -4.21 33.94
N THR A 49 1.14 -4.76 33.79
CA THR A 49 1.37 -6.23 33.65
C THR A 49 2.30 -6.81 34.71
N ALA A 50 2.49 -6.11 35.83
CA ALA A 50 3.30 -6.57 36.95
C ALA A 50 2.43 -6.82 38.19
N THR A 51 1.54 -7.81 38.15
CA THR A 51 0.99 -8.37 39.39
C THR A 51 0.50 -9.81 39.22
N LYS A 52 1.06 -10.70 40.06
CA LYS A 52 0.62 -12.05 40.46
C LYS A 52 0.86 -13.21 39.49
N ILE A 53 1.89 -14.03 39.75
CA ILE A 53 1.84 -15.49 40.04
C ILE A 53 3.16 -15.82 40.79
N ASN A 54 3.19 -15.85 42.13
CA ASN A 54 2.91 -16.95 43.07
C ASN A 54 4.02 -18.04 43.16
N ASP A 55 4.50 -18.21 44.39
CA ASP A 55 5.60 -19.04 44.90
C ASP A 55 5.40 -20.57 44.77
N LYS A 56 6.53 -21.28 44.57
CA LYS A 56 6.98 -22.59 45.13
C LYS A 56 7.61 -23.54 44.07
N PRO A 57 8.41 -24.56 44.47
CA PRO A 57 9.71 -24.47 45.15
C PRO A 57 10.82 -25.23 44.38
N LYS A 58 12.06 -25.04 44.82
CA LYS A 58 13.31 -25.67 44.36
C LYS A 58 13.19 -27.16 43.99
N GLY A 59 13.69 -27.53 42.81
CA GLY A 59 13.91 -28.93 42.42
C GLY A 59 14.85 -29.09 41.22
N ARG A 60 16.07 -29.54 41.52
CA ARG A 60 17.06 -30.23 40.66
C ARG A 60 17.64 -29.53 39.44
N GLN A 61 18.96 -29.32 39.54
CA GLN A 61 19.91 -29.14 38.44
C GLN A 61 19.79 -30.29 37.43
N ALA A 62 19.65 -29.93 36.16
CA ALA A 62 20.10 -30.76 35.05
C ALA A 62 20.90 -29.84 34.13
N THR A 63 22.21 -30.08 34.11
CA THR A 63 23.19 -29.49 33.20
C THR A 63 22.89 -29.92 31.77
N THR A 64 22.38 -29.01 30.95
CA THR A 64 22.48 -29.09 29.48
C THR A 64 23.58 -28.16 28.99
N PRO A 65 24.71 -28.67 28.48
CA PRO A 65 25.70 -27.89 27.76
C PRO A 65 25.26 -27.80 26.29
N GLY A 66 24.97 -26.60 25.81
CA GLY A 66 24.56 -26.40 24.42
C GLY A 66 23.76 -25.13 24.14
N GLY A 67 23.76 -24.17 25.06
CA GLY A 67 23.21 -22.85 24.78
C GLY A 67 24.07 -22.18 23.71
N ALA A 68 23.63 -22.26 22.46
CA ALA A 68 24.14 -21.43 21.38
C ALA A 68 24.13 -19.99 21.89
N VAL A 69 25.32 -19.41 22.02
CA VAL A 69 25.50 -18.01 22.39
C VAL A 69 24.79 -17.19 21.32
N GLU A 70 23.55 -16.75 21.62
CA GLU A 70 22.83 -15.80 20.79
C GLU A 70 23.73 -14.58 20.66
N LYS A 71 24.39 -14.45 19.51
CA LYS A 71 25.15 -13.25 19.19
C LYS A 71 24.19 -12.08 19.34
N PRO A 72 24.55 -11.02 20.08
CA PRO A 72 23.69 -9.86 20.21
C PRO A 72 23.47 -9.28 18.82
N VAL A 73 22.26 -9.46 18.28
CA VAL A 73 21.84 -8.90 17.00
C VAL A 73 22.13 -7.41 17.06
N ASN A 74 22.91 -6.92 16.09
CA ASN A 74 23.29 -5.52 16.06
C ASN A 74 22.01 -4.68 16.00
N SER A 75 21.92 -3.59 16.78
CA SER A 75 20.73 -2.73 16.81
C SER A 75 20.33 -2.25 15.41
N SER A 76 21.28 -2.16 14.46
CA SER A 76 21.03 -1.86 13.05
C SER A 76 20.28 -2.98 12.33
N GLU A 77 20.75 -4.23 12.46
CA GLU A 77 20.11 -5.41 11.86
C GLU A 77 18.68 -5.59 12.37
N ARG A 78 18.47 -5.37 13.67
CA ARG A 78 17.13 -5.41 14.26
C ARG A 78 16.19 -4.37 13.64
N LEU A 79 16.69 -3.17 13.31
CA LEU A 79 15.89 -2.13 12.67
C LEU A 79 15.54 -2.48 11.22
N ILE A 80 16.47 -3.08 10.47
CA ILE A 80 16.24 -3.58 9.11
C ILE A 80 15.12 -4.62 9.13
N MET A 81 15.25 -5.64 9.98
CA MET A 81 14.26 -6.71 10.11
C MET A 81 12.87 -6.16 10.46
N LEU A 82 12.77 -5.18 11.37
CA LEU A 82 11.50 -4.54 11.71
C LEU A 82 10.87 -3.80 10.53
N ARG A 83 11.67 -3.13 9.69
CA ARG A 83 11.17 -2.41 8.51
C ARG A 83 10.69 -3.36 7.43
N VAL A 84 11.43 -4.44 7.18
CA VAL A 84 11.05 -5.48 6.22
C VAL A 84 9.77 -6.18 6.66
N ASN A 85 9.68 -6.57 7.94
CA ASN A 85 8.47 -7.16 8.50
C ASN A 85 7.26 -6.24 8.38
N HIS A 86 7.42 -4.95 8.69
CA HIS A 86 6.37 -3.96 8.51
C HIS A 86 5.95 -3.82 7.04
N ALA A 87 6.90 -3.78 6.10
CA ALA A 87 6.60 -3.72 4.67
C ALA A 87 5.79 -4.96 4.21
N CYS A 88 6.16 -6.15 4.68
CA CYS A 88 5.44 -7.40 4.38
C CYS A 88 4.02 -7.41 4.98
N GLU A 89 3.86 -6.93 6.22
CA GLU A 89 2.56 -6.84 6.89
C GLU A 89 1.63 -5.85 6.16
N MET A 90 2.14 -4.68 5.79
CA MET A 90 1.37 -3.69 5.02
C MET A 90 0.95 -4.23 3.65
N THR A 91 1.85 -4.92 2.94
CA THR A 91 1.51 -5.58 1.67
C THR A 91 0.42 -6.64 1.85
N ARG A 92 0.45 -7.40 2.96
CA ARG A 92 -0.60 -8.39 3.27
C ARG A 92 -1.97 -7.75 3.49
N GLU A 93 -2.01 -6.62 4.20
CA GLU A 93 -3.25 -5.85 4.38
C GLU A 93 -3.77 -5.28 3.05
N LEU A 94 -2.87 -4.82 2.17
CA LEU A 94 -3.23 -4.41 0.82
C LEU A 94 -3.74 -5.57 -0.02
N GLY A 95 -3.19 -6.77 0.13
CA GLY A 95 -3.70 -8.00 -0.48
C GLY A 95 -5.13 -8.33 -0.05
N LYS A 96 -5.43 -8.23 1.26
CA LYS A 96 -6.81 -8.38 1.75
C LYS A 96 -7.76 -7.35 1.15
N ARG A 97 -7.31 -6.10 1.04
CA ARG A 97 -8.09 -5.03 0.40
C ARG A 97 -8.33 -5.30 -1.08
N LEU A 98 -7.34 -5.83 -1.79
CA LEU A 98 -7.47 -6.24 -3.18
C LEU A 98 -8.54 -7.32 -3.35
N VAL A 99 -8.48 -8.38 -2.54
CA VAL A 99 -9.50 -9.45 -2.52
C VAL A 99 -10.89 -8.87 -2.24
N PHE A 100 -11.01 -7.98 -1.26
CA PHE A 100 -12.28 -7.32 -0.93
C PHE A 100 -12.84 -6.51 -2.11
N LEU A 101 -12.01 -5.77 -2.84
CA LEU A 101 -12.44 -4.98 -4.00
C LEU A 101 -12.85 -5.86 -5.18
N CYS A 102 -12.14 -6.96 -5.43
CA CYS A 102 -12.45 -7.89 -6.51
C CYS A 102 -13.62 -8.84 -6.18
N GLY A 103 -13.98 -9.01 -4.90
CA GLY A 103 -15.00 -9.95 -4.49
C GLY A 103 -14.58 -11.41 -4.72
N ARG A 104 -15.32 -12.13 -5.57
CA ARG A 104 -15.08 -13.57 -5.82
C ARG A 104 -13.84 -13.84 -6.66
N SER A 105 -13.61 -13.03 -7.70
CA SER A 105 -12.45 -13.14 -8.59
C SER A 105 -12.21 -11.83 -9.34
N PRO A 106 -10.95 -11.52 -9.72
CA PRO A 106 -10.65 -10.34 -10.54
C PRO A 106 -11.45 -10.29 -11.85
N ARG A 107 -11.61 -11.44 -12.50
CA ARG A 107 -12.41 -11.55 -13.73
C ARG A 107 -13.87 -11.16 -13.50
N CYS A 108 -14.51 -11.72 -12.46
CA CYS A 108 -15.90 -11.39 -12.14
C CYS A 108 -16.09 -9.91 -11.80
N PHE A 109 -15.09 -9.30 -11.15
CA PHE A 109 -15.06 -7.86 -10.92
C PHE A 109 -15.00 -7.07 -12.24
N LEU A 110 -14.11 -7.41 -13.16
CA LEU A 110 -14.00 -6.73 -14.46
C LEU A 110 -15.27 -6.91 -15.31
N GLU A 111 -15.84 -8.11 -15.34
CA GLU A 111 -17.14 -8.38 -15.98
C GLU A 111 -18.26 -7.52 -15.37
N THR A 112 -18.24 -7.31 -14.05
CA THR A 112 -19.18 -6.43 -13.35
C THR A 112 -18.97 -4.96 -13.75
N VAL A 113 -17.72 -4.52 -13.91
CA VAL A 113 -17.42 -3.15 -14.38
C VAL A 113 -17.98 -2.93 -15.79
N CYS A 114 -17.74 -3.85 -16.73
CA CYS A 114 -18.27 -3.75 -18.09
C CYS A 114 -19.81 -3.82 -18.13
N SER A 115 -20.41 -4.75 -17.37
CA SER A 115 -21.88 -4.87 -17.28
C SER A 115 -22.53 -3.61 -16.71
N ASN A 116 -21.93 -3.04 -15.66
CA ASN A 116 -22.38 -1.77 -15.08
C ASN A 116 -22.22 -0.61 -16.07
N PHE A 117 -21.13 -0.58 -16.83
CA PHE A 117 -20.95 0.44 -17.87
C PHE A 117 -22.03 0.33 -18.94
N ALA A 118 -22.25 -0.86 -19.52
CA ALA A 118 -23.25 -1.09 -20.56
C ALA A 118 -24.67 -0.69 -20.11
N THR A 119 -25.03 -1.02 -18.86
CA THR A 119 -26.35 -0.71 -18.29
C THR A 119 -26.54 0.79 -18.05
N ASN A 120 -25.51 1.47 -17.54
CA ASN A 120 -25.63 2.88 -17.13
C ASN A 120 -25.26 3.88 -18.22
N TYR A 121 -24.58 3.45 -19.28
CA TYR A 121 -24.09 4.34 -20.33
C TYR A 121 -25.24 5.07 -21.05
N THR A 122 -26.36 4.38 -21.31
CA THR A 122 -27.54 4.99 -21.96
C THR A 122 -28.22 6.06 -21.10
N VAL A 123 -28.12 5.93 -19.78
CA VAL A 123 -28.73 6.86 -18.81
C VAL A 123 -27.80 8.06 -18.55
N ASN A 124 -26.52 7.79 -18.27
CA ASN A 124 -25.53 8.82 -17.99
C ASN A 124 -24.11 8.38 -18.40
N PRO A 125 -23.70 8.68 -19.65
CA PRO A 125 -22.39 8.30 -20.18
C PRO A 125 -21.21 8.77 -19.32
N LYS A 126 -21.31 10.00 -18.79
CA LYS A 126 -20.25 10.61 -18.00
C LYS A 126 -20.08 9.90 -16.66
N ALA A 127 -21.18 9.59 -15.97
CA ALA A 127 -21.15 8.86 -14.71
C ALA A 127 -20.65 7.43 -14.89
N ALA A 128 -21.07 6.75 -15.97
CA ALA A 128 -20.58 5.41 -16.32
C ALA A 128 -19.06 5.39 -16.52
N ARG A 129 -18.51 6.31 -17.34
CA ARG A 129 -17.05 6.47 -17.53
C ARG A 129 -16.34 6.81 -16.21
N THR A 130 -16.87 7.76 -15.45
CA THR A 130 -16.30 8.17 -14.14
C THR A 130 -16.19 6.99 -13.18
N THR A 131 -17.13 6.04 -13.24
CA THR A 131 -17.10 4.85 -12.39
C THR A 131 -15.89 3.97 -12.72
N ILE A 132 -15.57 3.76 -14.00
CA ILE A 132 -14.36 3.03 -14.43
C ILE A 132 -13.10 3.74 -13.92
N SER A 133 -12.97 5.06 -14.15
CA SER A 133 -11.82 5.84 -13.69
C SER A 133 -11.64 5.77 -12.17
N ASN A 134 -12.75 5.81 -11.41
CA ASN A 134 -12.72 5.67 -9.95
C ASN A 134 -12.24 4.30 -9.49
N HIS A 135 -12.55 3.23 -10.23
CA HIS A 135 -11.99 1.91 -9.97
C HIS A 135 -10.50 1.90 -10.28
N LEU A 136 -10.09 2.34 -11.48
CA LEU A 136 -8.68 2.42 -11.87
C LEU A 136 -7.84 3.18 -10.84
N GLU A 137 -8.29 4.37 -10.42
CA GLU A 137 -7.58 5.18 -9.41
C GLU A 137 -7.38 4.42 -8.07
N LYS A 138 -8.37 3.63 -7.64
CA LYS A 138 -8.25 2.81 -6.42
C LYS A 138 -7.19 1.73 -6.56
N PHE A 139 -7.15 1.03 -7.70
CA PHE A 139 -6.16 -0.02 -7.93
C PHE A 139 -4.75 0.55 -8.14
N LEU A 140 -4.61 1.67 -8.86
CA LEU A 140 -3.34 2.40 -8.99
C LEU A 140 -2.77 2.81 -7.62
N LYS A 141 -3.61 3.33 -6.72
CA LYS A 141 -3.20 3.66 -5.34
C LYS A 141 -2.67 2.45 -4.59
N ILE A 142 -3.31 1.29 -4.72
CA ILE A 142 -2.83 0.05 -4.08
C ILE A 142 -1.50 -0.39 -4.72
N ARG A 143 -1.39 -0.34 -6.05
CA ARG A 143 -0.17 -0.69 -6.79
C ARG A 143 1.02 0.15 -6.36
N ASP A 144 0.83 1.46 -6.27
CA ASP A 144 1.88 2.38 -5.89
C ASP A 144 2.32 2.16 -4.42
N GLN A 145 1.39 1.80 -3.53
CA GLN A 145 1.70 1.44 -2.14
C GLN A 145 2.47 0.12 -2.04
N VAL A 146 2.05 -0.93 -2.76
CA VAL A 146 2.77 -2.21 -2.82
C VAL A 146 4.17 -1.99 -3.42
N SER A 147 4.29 -1.16 -4.46
CA SER A 147 5.58 -0.85 -5.10
C SER A 147 6.54 -0.12 -4.15
N ALA A 148 6.03 0.81 -3.33
CA ALA A 148 6.84 1.47 -2.31
C ALA A 148 7.36 0.48 -1.25
N HIS A 149 6.54 -0.49 -0.82
CA HIS A 149 6.97 -1.54 0.11
C HIS A 149 7.96 -2.51 -0.54
N GLN A 150 7.74 -2.89 -1.80
CA GLN A 150 8.66 -3.70 -2.58
C GLN A 150 10.04 -3.04 -2.69
N ALA A 151 10.09 -1.75 -3.03
CA ALA A 151 11.33 -0.98 -3.12
C ALA A 151 12.05 -0.92 -1.77
N THR A 152 11.30 -0.76 -0.67
CA THR A 152 11.87 -0.77 0.68
C THR A 152 12.55 -2.10 1.01
N VAL A 153 11.91 -3.24 0.67
CA VAL A 153 12.51 -4.56 0.91
C VAL A 153 13.73 -4.78 0.03
N LEU A 154 13.65 -4.38 -1.25
CA LEU A 154 14.76 -4.49 -2.20
C LEU A 154 15.99 -3.68 -1.74
N GLU A 155 15.79 -2.46 -1.23
CA GLU A 155 16.87 -1.60 -0.71
C GLU A 155 17.55 -2.19 0.53
N LEU A 156 16.77 -2.82 1.42
CA LEU A 156 17.25 -3.28 2.72
C LEU A 156 17.86 -4.68 2.71
N GLU A 157 17.28 -5.61 1.94
CA GLU A 157 17.68 -7.03 1.94
C GLU A 157 17.95 -7.58 0.54
N GLY A 158 17.64 -6.84 -0.53
CA GLY A 158 17.76 -7.32 -1.90
C GLY A 158 16.61 -8.23 -2.32
N ILE A 159 16.90 -9.17 -3.22
CA ILE A 159 15.92 -10.14 -3.73
C ILE A 159 15.87 -11.34 -2.77
N THR A 160 14.99 -11.26 -1.78
CA THR A 160 14.72 -12.33 -0.81
C THR A 160 13.32 -12.92 -1.00
N ASP A 161 12.96 -13.93 -0.21
CA ASP A 161 11.61 -14.50 -0.23
C ASP A 161 10.54 -13.48 0.19
N ALA A 162 10.88 -12.52 1.06
CA ALA A 162 10.01 -11.39 1.39
C ALA A 162 9.70 -10.55 0.14
N TRP A 163 10.73 -10.23 -0.65
CA TRP A 163 10.54 -9.50 -1.92
C TRP A 163 9.69 -10.31 -2.91
N ARG A 164 9.96 -11.61 -3.06
CA ARG A 164 9.18 -12.50 -3.94
C ARG A 164 7.73 -12.62 -3.52
N SER A 165 7.46 -12.67 -2.21
CA SER A 165 6.10 -12.68 -1.67
C SER A 165 5.34 -11.39 -1.99
N ILE A 166 6.03 -10.25 -2.01
CA ILE A 166 5.42 -8.97 -2.44
C ILE A 166 5.19 -8.96 -3.95
N GLU A 167 6.16 -9.44 -4.75
CA GLU A 167 6.03 -9.51 -6.21
C GLU A 167 4.89 -10.43 -6.66
N ALA A 168 4.62 -11.52 -5.93
CA ALA A 168 3.48 -12.40 -6.20
C ALA A 168 2.11 -11.69 -6.10
N LEU A 169 1.99 -10.63 -5.30
CA LEU A 169 0.79 -9.80 -5.25
C LEU A 169 0.76 -8.76 -6.39
N MET A 170 1.94 -8.34 -6.86
CA MET A 170 2.05 -7.28 -7.85
C MET A 170 1.60 -7.73 -9.25
N ASP A 171 1.88 -8.98 -9.64
CA ASP A 171 1.47 -9.49 -10.97
C ASP A 171 -0.04 -9.39 -11.24
N PRO A 172 -0.94 -9.96 -10.40
CA PRO A 172 -2.38 -9.82 -10.62
C PRO A 172 -2.85 -8.36 -10.52
N LEU A 173 -2.21 -7.56 -9.67
CA LEU A 173 -2.54 -6.14 -9.55
C LEU A 173 -2.21 -5.36 -10.83
N ARG A 174 -1.06 -5.63 -11.47
CA ARG A 174 -0.71 -5.06 -12.78
C ARG A 174 -1.73 -5.47 -13.84
N LYS A 175 -2.09 -6.75 -13.90
CA LYS A 175 -3.10 -7.26 -14.84
C LYS A 175 -4.43 -6.53 -14.68
N ILE A 176 -4.93 -6.39 -13.44
CA ILE A 176 -6.18 -5.67 -13.18
C ILE A 176 -6.10 -4.20 -13.61
N CYS A 177 -4.99 -3.50 -13.30
CA CYS A 177 -4.81 -2.12 -13.75
C CYS A 177 -4.81 -2.02 -15.27
N ASN A 178 -4.06 -2.88 -15.96
CA ASN A 178 -3.99 -2.89 -17.43
C ASN A 178 -5.38 -3.15 -18.06
N SER A 179 -6.14 -4.09 -17.50
CA SER A 179 -7.51 -4.36 -17.96
C SER A 179 -8.46 -3.18 -17.72
N LEU A 180 -8.33 -2.48 -16.60
CA LEU A 180 -9.12 -1.27 -16.33
C LEU A 180 -8.71 -0.10 -17.25
N GLU A 181 -7.42 0.02 -17.58
CA GLU A 181 -6.90 0.99 -18.54
C GLU A 181 -7.40 0.70 -19.97
N GLU A 182 -7.42 -0.57 -20.38
CA GLU A 182 -8.02 -1.04 -21.64
C GLU A 182 -9.51 -0.64 -21.72
N ILE A 183 -10.29 -1.02 -20.70
CA ILE A 183 -11.72 -0.68 -20.61
C ILE A 183 -11.94 0.83 -20.63
N GLU A 184 -11.15 1.61 -19.88
CA GLU A 184 -11.27 3.08 -19.85
C GLU A 184 -10.94 3.70 -21.21
N CYS A 185 -9.89 3.20 -21.88
CA CYS A 185 -9.45 3.66 -23.18
C CYS A 185 -10.53 3.43 -24.24
N GLU A 186 -11.03 2.20 -24.36
CA GLU A 186 -12.10 1.86 -25.30
C GLU A 186 -13.39 2.62 -25.00
N ALA A 187 -13.80 2.66 -23.72
CA ALA A 187 -14.95 3.46 -23.29
C ALA A 187 -14.81 4.92 -23.71
N GLY A 188 -13.58 5.46 -23.73
CA GLY A 188 -13.22 6.81 -24.13
C GLY A 188 -13.34 7.06 -25.63
N ILE A 189 -12.91 6.10 -26.45
CA ILE A 189 -12.92 6.13 -27.92
C ILE A 189 -14.34 5.94 -28.44
N ASP A 190 -14.94 4.77 -28.20
CA ASP A 190 -16.30 4.44 -28.61
C ASP A 190 -16.94 3.47 -27.62
N ALA A 191 -17.97 3.95 -26.93
CA ALA A 191 -18.68 3.16 -25.94
C ALA A 191 -19.45 1.98 -26.53
N LYS A 192 -19.87 2.05 -27.80
CA LYS A 192 -20.54 0.91 -28.46
C LYS A 192 -19.54 -0.20 -28.76
N MET A 193 -18.36 0.17 -29.25
CA MET A 193 -17.26 -0.76 -29.50
C MET A 193 -16.91 -1.54 -28.23
N LEU A 194 -16.72 -0.86 -27.08
CA LEU A 194 -16.49 -1.55 -25.81
C LEU A 194 -17.62 -2.55 -25.44
N ILE A 195 -18.88 -2.20 -25.70
CA ILE A 195 -20.02 -3.07 -25.39
C ILE A 195 -20.01 -4.31 -26.31
N ASP A 196 -19.74 -4.10 -27.60
CA ASP A 196 -19.67 -5.17 -28.59
C ASP A 196 -18.47 -6.09 -28.32
N ASP A 197 -17.29 -5.53 -28.05
CA ASP A 197 -16.06 -6.27 -27.72
C ASP A 197 -16.24 -7.08 -26.43
N PHE A 198 -16.90 -6.50 -25.41
CA PHE A 198 -17.26 -7.22 -24.19
C PHE A 198 -18.20 -8.40 -24.46
N ALA A 199 -19.24 -8.19 -25.29
CA ALA A 199 -20.20 -9.24 -25.63
C ALA A 199 -19.56 -10.37 -26.45
N ASN A 200 -18.59 -10.04 -27.30
CA ASN A 200 -17.89 -10.99 -28.17
C ASN A 200 -16.70 -11.69 -27.47
N GLY A 201 -16.30 -11.27 -26.27
CA GLY A 201 -15.17 -11.88 -25.58
C GLY A 201 -13.81 -11.40 -26.12
N GLU A 202 -13.77 -10.18 -26.67
CA GLU A 202 -12.59 -9.64 -27.35
C GLU A 202 -11.65 -8.85 -26.42
N LEU A 203 -12.12 -8.46 -25.23
CA LEU A 203 -11.30 -7.75 -24.25
C LEU A 203 -10.19 -8.65 -23.69
N GLY A 204 -8.99 -8.11 -23.52
CA GLY A 204 -7.81 -8.86 -23.11
C GLY A 204 -8.03 -9.67 -21.82
N PHE A 205 -8.70 -9.09 -20.83
CA PHE A 205 -8.98 -9.75 -19.56
C PHE A 205 -9.88 -10.99 -19.65
N GLN A 206 -10.69 -11.12 -20.72
CA GLN A 206 -11.57 -12.28 -20.89
C GLN A 206 -10.79 -13.52 -21.37
N ARG A 207 -9.61 -13.29 -21.97
CA ARG A 207 -8.66 -14.31 -22.45
C ARG A 207 -7.58 -14.61 -21.40
N ASP A 208 -7.21 -13.61 -20.61
CA ASP A 208 -6.15 -13.73 -19.60
C ASP A 208 -6.64 -14.38 -18.29
N VAL A 209 -5.76 -15.20 -17.71
CA VAL A 209 -5.98 -15.77 -16.37
C VAL A 209 -5.39 -14.83 -15.32
N ILE A 210 -6.26 -14.22 -14.52
CA ILE A 210 -5.89 -13.36 -13.39
C ILE A 210 -6.21 -14.09 -12.08
N GLU A 211 -5.18 -14.67 -11.46
CA GLU A 211 -5.29 -15.35 -10.18
C GLU A 211 -4.73 -14.49 -9.05
N LEU A 212 -5.52 -14.32 -7.99
CA LEU A 212 -5.03 -13.70 -6.75
C LEU A 212 -4.20 -14.73 -5.96
N PRO A 213 -3.12 -14.30 -5.30
CA PRO A 213 -2.41 -15.18 -4.38
C PRO A 213 -3.35 -15.67 -3.27
N LYS A 214 -3.29 -16.98 -2.98
CA LYS A 214 -4.07 -17.64 -1.93
C LYS A 214 -3.53 -17.32 -0.53
#